data_AF-A0A150GAF9-F1
#
_entry.id   AF-A0A150GAF9-F1
#
_cell.length_a   1.000
_cell.length_b   1.000
_cell.length_c   1.000
_cell.angle_alpha   90.00
_cell.angle_beta   90.00
_cell.angle_gamma   90.00
#
_symmetry.space_group_name_H-M   'P 1'
#
loop_
_entity.id
_entity.type
_entity.pdbx_description
1 polymer ?
#
loop_
_entity_poly.entity_id
_entity_poly.type
_entity_poly.pdbx_seq_one_letter_code
_entity_poly.pdbx_strand_id
1 'polypeptide(L)'
;MCLKHTLNNIFQREAYTSIDLDRVADGLTPPSALGLSIHRTPILGAYDINILELALQQHGKPPRLAPLRWLAAAAGGLGIGSGGRHWLGLRPLDGVWYNLDSHLDAPQPLGDAAAVCAFVRQAVCLRDAKVLLVTQ
;
A
#
# COMPACT_ATOMS: atom_id res chain seq x y z
N MET A 1 -7.70 0.35 9.54
CA MET A 1 -6.32 -0.20 9.50
C MET A 1 -5.93 -0.57 8.07
N CYS A 2 -5.83 0.40 7.17
CA CYS A 2 -5.64 0.13 5.74
C CYS A 2 -4.23 -0.39 5.44
N LEU A 3 -3.18 0.20 6.05
CA LEU A 3 -1.80 -0.18 5.79
C LEU A 3 -1.48 -1.64 6.14
N LYS A 4 -2.03 -2.15 7.25
CA LYS A 4 -1.87 -3.56 7.66
C LYS A 4 -2.35 -4.51 6.55
N HIS A 5 -3.56 -4.27 6.04
CA HIS A 5 -4.12 -5.08 4.97
C HIS A 5 -3.30 -4.93 3.68
N THR A 6 -2.85 -3.73 3.35
CA THR A 6 -1.97 -3.50 2.19
C THR A 6 -0.67 -4.30 2.30
N LEU A 7 0.03 -4.25 3.44
CA LEU A 7 1.27 -5.01 3.66
C LEU A 7 1.03 -6.52 3.60
N ASN A 8 0.00 -7.02 4.27
CA ASN A 8 -0.32 -8.45 4.23
C ASN A 8 -0.71 -8.92 2.81
N ASN A 9 -1.35 -8.05 2.03
CA ASN A 9 -1.62 -8.29 0.61
C ASN A 9 -0.33 -8.27 -0.24
N ILE A 10 0.62 -7.36 0.03
CA ILE A 10 1.94 -7.37 -0.61
C ILE A 10 2.63 -8.72 -0.39
N PHE A 11 2.69 -9.15 0.88
CA PHE A 11 3.43 -10.35 1.27
C PHE A 11 2.65 -11.67 1.11
N GLN A 12 1.35 -11.60 0.78
CA GLN A 12 0.43 -12.75 0.68
C GLN A 12 0.43 -13.65 1.91
N ARG A 13 0.62 -13.04 3.08
CA ARG A 13 0.59 -13.70 4.38
C ARG A 13 0.30 -12.66 5.45
N GLU A 14 -0.01 -13.12 6.65
CA GLU A 14 -0.03 -12.26 7.83
C GLU A 14 1.42 -11.92 8.23
N ALA A 15 2.02 -10.97 7.51
CA ALA A 15 3.39 -10.53 7.75
C ALA A 15 3.46 -9.44 8.84
N TYR A 16 2.38 -8.68 9.01
CA TYR A 16 2.27 -7.58 9.96
C TYR A 16 0.96 -7.64 10.75
N THR A 17 1.08 -7.54 12.07
CA THR A 17 -0.02 -7.20 12.97
C THR A 17 -0.05 -5.69 13.23
N SER A 18 -1.12 -5.20 13.89
CA SER A 18 -1.17 -3.82 14.38
C SER A 18 0.02 -3.49 15.30
N ILE A 19 0.39 -4.46 16.15
CA ILE A 19 1.50 -4.31 17.12
C ILE A 19 2.83 -4.18 16.38
N ASP A 20 3.03 -4.94 15.30
CA ASP A 20 4.26 -4.85 14.52
C ASP A 20 4.39 -3.49 13.84
N LEU A 21 3.28 -2.94 13.31
CA LEU A 21 3.28 -1.60 12.74
C LEU A 21 3.51 -0.51 13.78
N ASP A 22 3.01 -0.68 15.00
CA ASP A 22 3.30 0.23 16.11
C ASP A 22 4.79 0.22 16.47
N ARG A 23 5.43 -0.96 16.48
CA ARG A 23 6.89 -1.07 16.71
C ARG A 23 7.70 -0.41 15.60
N VAL A 24 7.30 -0.58 14.35
CA VAL A 24 7.94 0.09 13.20
C VAL A 24 7.80 1.62 13.33
N ALA A 25 6.62 2.11 13.73
CA ALA A 25 6.38 3.54 13.96
C ALA A 25 7.25 4.11 15.09
N ASP A 26 7.32 3.39 16.22
CA ASP A 26 8.09 3.80 17.40
C ASP A 26 9.61 3.77 17.13
N GLY A 27 10.07 2.90 16.22
CA GLY A 27 11.45 2.87 15.74
C GLY A 27 11.85 4.06 14.83
N LEU A 28 10.89 4.64 14.10
CA LEU A 28 11.12 5.85 13.28
C LEU A 28 11.17 7.11 14.13
N THR A 29 10.24 7.25 15.07
CA THR A 29 10.25 8.33 16.06
C THR A 29 9.64 7.81 17.35
N PRO A 30 10.40 7.76 18.45
CA PRO A 30 9.87 7.29 19.72
C PRO A 30 8.71 8.20 20.15
N PRO A 31 7.66 7.64 20.79
CA PRO A 31 6.54 8.43 21.26
C PRO A 31 7.03 9.49 22.25
N SER A 32 6.43 10.68 22.18
CA SER A 32 6.62 11.73 23.18
C SER A 32 6.21 11.22 24.57
N ALA A 33 6.58 11.96 25.62
CA ALA A 33 6.18 11.65 27.00
C ALA A 33 4.65 11.51 27.20
N LEU A 34 3.85 12.03 26.25
CA LEU A 34 2.39 11.92 26.21
C LEU A 34 1.87 10.74 25.34
N GLY A 35 2.75 9.86 24.86
CA GLY A 35 2.39 8.71 24.01
C GLY A 35 2.09 9.04 22.54
N LEU A 36 2.18 10.31 22.15
CA LEU A 36 1.94 10.78 20.79
C LEU A 36 3.19 10.56 19.93
N SER A 37 3.03 9.96 18.75
CA SER A 37 4.07 9.86 17.72
C SER A 37 3.57 10.52 16.44
N ILE A 38 4.48 11.12 15.67
CA ILE A 38 4.16 11.87 14.44
C ILE A 38 3.77 10.91 13.30
N HIS A 39 4.22 9.65 13.38
CA HIS A 39 4.00 8.62 12.35
C HIS A 39 2.79 7.71 12.63
N ARG A 40 2.09 7.91 13.76
CA ARG A 40 0.88 7.15 14.11
C ARG A 40 -0.18 8.05 14.73
N THR A 41 -1.45 7.73 14.47
CA THR A 41 -2.56 8.20 15.32
C THR A 41 -3.04 7.02 16.17
N PRO A 42 -2.75 6.98 17.49
CA PRO A 42 -2.98 5.82 18.34
C PRO A 42 -4.43 5.31 18.38
N ILE A 43 -5.39 6.17 18.04
CA ILE A 43 -6.84 5.88 18.14
C ILE A 43 -7.42 5.40 16.80
N LEU A 44 -6.80 5.73 15.66
CA LEU A 44 -7.36 5.49 14.32
C LEU A 44 -6.59 4.46 13.50
N GLY A 45 -5.37 4.09 13.91
CA GLY A 45 -4.54 3.14 13.15
C GLY A 45 -4.19 3.66 11.75
N ALA A 46 -4.07 4.98 11.62
CA ALA A 46 -3.56 5.61 10.41
C ALA A 46 -2.04 5.69 10.52
N TYR A 47 -1.39 4.95 9.61
CA TYR A 47 0.06 4.92 9.44
C TYR A 47 0.41 5.62 8.14
N ASP A 48 1.51 6.38 8.15
CA ASP A 48 1.98 7.11 6.99
C ASP A 48 2.82 6.26 6.02
N ILE A 49 3.28 6.89 4.94
CA ILE A 49 4.11 6.28 3.90
C ILE A 49 5.47 5.77 4.42
N ASN A 50 6.04 6.40 5.44
CA ASN A 50 7.36 6.05 5.94
C ASN A 50 7.33 4.66 6.60
N ILE A 51 6.21 4.32 7.26
CA ILE A 51 6.01 2.99 7.84
C ILE A 51 5.88 1.93 6.74
N LEU A 52 5.15 2.22 5.67
CA LEU A 52 5.09 1.32 4.50
C LEU A 52 6.49 1.10 3.90
N GLU A 53 7.23 2.18 3.67
CA GLU A 53 8.55 2.13 3.07
C GLU A 53 9.55 1.36 3.94
N LEU A 54 9.58 1.63 5.25
CA LEU A 54 10.47 0.93 6.17
C LEU A 54 10.11 -0.57 6.26
N ALA A 55 8.83 -0.91 6.38
CA ALA A 55 8.37 -2.30 6.38
C ALA A 55 8.81 -3.03 5.11
N LEU A 56 8.63 -2.40 3.95
CA LEU A 56 9.07 -2.95 2.67
C LEU A 56 10.61 -3.09 2.57
N GLN A 57 11.36 -2.10 3.04
CA GLN A 57 12.83 -2.12 3.07
C GLN A 57 13.37 -3.23 3.97
N GLN A 58 12.77 -3.46 5.15
CA GLN A 58 13.14 -4.55 6.06
C GLN A 58 12.99 -5.94 5.44
N HIS A 59 12.13 -6.08 4.43
CA HIS A 59 11.95 -7.30 3.64
C HIS A 59 12.70 -7.29 2.30
N GLY A 60 13.60 -6.33 2.07
CA GLY A 60 14.38 -6.23 0.83
C GLY A 60 13.56 -5.85 -0.41
N LYS A 61 12.37 -5.26 -0.23
CA LYS A 61 11.43 -4.90 -1.31
C LYS A 61 11.15 -3.40 -1.37
N PRO A 62 12.17 -2.52 -1.48
CA PRO A 62 11.97 -1.08 -1.41
C PRO A 62 10.96 -0.60 -2.47
N PRO A 63 9.93 0.18 -2.09
CA PRO A 63 8.96 0.70 -3.03
C PRO A 63 9.63 1.67 -4.00
N ARG A 64 9.15 1.71 -5.25
CA ARG A 64 9.59 2.69 -6.24
C ARG A 64 8.41 3.52 -6.70
N LEU A 65 8.56 4.84 -6.70
CA LEU A 65 7.60 5.72 -7.36
C LEU A 65 7.58 5.35 -8.85
N ALA A 66 6.40 5.02 -9.37
CA ALA A 66 6.26 4.49 -10.72
C ALA A 66 5.33 5.34 -11.57
N PRO A 67 5.73 5.73 -12.81
CA PRO A 67 4.78 6.26 -13.78
C PRO A 67 3.75 5.19 -14.16
N LEU A 68 2.51 5.62 -14.45
CA LEU A 68 1.39 4.73 -14.81
C LEU A 68 1.74 3.70 -15.90
N ARG A 69 2.59 4.09 -16.87
CA ARG A 69 3.03 3.21 -17.95
C ARG A 69 3.75 1.95 -17.46
N TRP A 70 4.34 1.96 -16.27
CA TRP A 70 5.01 0.80 -15.71
C TRP A 70 4.05 -0.24 -15.15
N LEU A 71 2.81 0.12 -14.80
CA LEU A 71 1.78 -0.86 -14.43
C LEU A 71 1.43 -1.75 -15.62
N ALA A 72 1.41 -1.20 -16.82
CA ALA A 72 1.19 -1.96 -18.05
C ALA A 72 2.26 -3.03 -18.30
N ALA A 73 3.51 -2.75 -17.89
CA ALA A 73 4.65 -3.64 -18.07
C ALA A 73 4.90 -4.56 -16.87
N ALA A 74 4.29 -4.28 -15.71
CA ALA A 74 4.51 -5.02 -14.48
C ALA A 74 3.68 -6.31 -14.46
N ALA A 75 4.13 -7.33 -15.19
CA ALA A 75 3.54 -8.68 -15.15
C ALA A 75 3.62 -9.36 -13.76
N GLY A 76 4.21 -8.71 -12.74
CA GLY A 76 4.33 -9.24 -11.37
C GLY A 76 4.46 -8.19 -10.26
N GLY A 77 4.17 -6.91 -10.55
CA GLY A 77 4.34 -5.81 -9.57
C GLY A 77 3.02 -5.40 -8.92
N LEU A 78 3.06 -5.02 -7.64
CA LEU A 78 1.92 -4.43 -6.95
C LEU A 78 1.92 -2.91 -7.15
N GLY A 79 0.80 -2.32 -7.61
CA GLY A 79 0.61 -0.87 -7.68
C GLY A 79 -0.17 -0.35 -6.47
N ILE A 80 0.40 0.57 -5.69
CA ILE A 80 -0.28 1.17 -4.54
C ILE A 80 -0.64 2.61 -4.84
N GLY A 81 -1.93 2.91 -4.88
CA GLY A 81 -2.46 4.28 -4.99
C GLY A 81 -2.70 4.89 -3.61
N SER A 82 -2.03 5.99 -3.27
CA SER A 82 -2.32 6.78 -2.05
C SER A 82 -2.83 8.18 -2.41
N GLY A 83 -4.16 8.35 -2.43
CA GLY A 83 -4.82 9.65 -2.52
C GLY A 83 -5.55 9.94 -1.21
N GLY A 84 -5.08 10.92 -0.44
CA GLY A 84 -5.54 11.13 0.94
C GLY A 84 -4.97 10.12 1.95
N ARG A 85 -5.74 9.76 3.00
CA ARG A 85 -5.31 8.85 4.10
C ARG A 85 -5.59 7.36 3.84
N HIS A 86 -5.73 6.93 2.58
CA HIS A 86 -6.14 5.56 2.23
C HIS A 86 -5.16 4.86 1.29
N TRP A 87 -4.98 3.56 1.49
CA TRP A 87 -4.07 2.71 0.74
C TRP A 87 -4.84 1.72 -0.13
N LEU A 88 -4.55 1.71 -1.43
CA LEU A 88 -5.13 0.76 -2.37
C LEU A 88 -4.10 -0.27 -2.81
N GLY A 89 -4.38 -1.56 -2.70
CA GLY A 89 -3.50 -2.62 -3.23
C GLY A 89 -3.97 -3.14 -4.58
N LEU A 90 -3.11 -3.19 -5.60
CA LEU A 90 -3.43 -3.75 -6.92
C LEU A 90 -2.46 -4.86 -7.30
N ARG A 91 -2.94 -6.07 -7.57
CA ARG A 91 -2.09 -7.25 -7.85
C ARG A 91 -2.52 -8.01 -9.09
N PRO A 92 -1.60 -8.41 -9.99
CA PRO A 92 -1.90 -9.39 -11.03
C PRO A 92 -1.89 -10.81 -10.44
N LEU A 93 -2.94 -11.57 -10.71
CA LEU A 93 -3.08 -12.99 -10.40
C LEU A 93 -3.61 -13.69 -11.67
N ASP A 94 -2.85 -14.66 -12.19
CA ASP A 94 -3.22 -15.44 -13.38
C ASP A 94 -3.65 -14.60 -14.60
N GLY A 95 -2.95 -13.48 -14.83
CA GLY A 95 -3.22 -12.56 -15.96
C GLY A 95 -4.38 -11.59 -15.73
N VAL A 96 -5.08 -11.69 -14.60
CA VAL A 96 -6.13 -10.76 -14.18
C VAL A 96 -5.64 -9.91 -13.01
N TRP A 97 -5.82 -8.60 -13.11
CA TRP A 97 -5.54 -7.70 -12.02
C TRP A 97 -6.71 -7.62 -11.05
N TYR A 98 -6.39 -7.53 -9.77
CA TYR A 98 -7.36 -7.41 -8.70
C TYR A 98 -7.14 -6.14 -7.89
N ASN A 99 -8.24 -5.49 -7.56
CA ASN A 99 -8.34 -4.48 -6.52
C ASN A 99 -8.48 -5.16 -5.16
N LEU A 100 -7.52 -4.91 -4.28
CA LEU A 100 -7.41 -5.45 -2.93
C LEU A 100 -7.63 -4.34 -1.87
N ASP A 101 -8.46 -3.35 -2.18
CA ASP A 101 -8.90 -2.34 -1.21
C ASP A 101 -9.49 -3.00 0.04
N SER A 102 -9.03 -2.59 1.22
CA SER A 102 -9.54 -3.10 2.49
C SER A 102 -10.99 -2.71 2.80
N HIS A 103 -11.59 -1.77 2.05
CA HIS A 103 -13.01 -1.44 2.15
C HIS A 103 -13.91 -2.34 1.31
N LEU A 104 -13.35 -3.21 0.48
CA LEU A 104 -14.12 -4.19 -0.28
C LEU A 104 -14.33 -5.45 0.55
N ASP A 105 -15.52 -6.04 0.44
CA ASP A 105 -15.84 -7.32 1.09
C ASP A 105 -15.00 -8.49 0.52
N ALA A 106 -14.56 -8.36 -0.73
CA ALA A 106 -13.71 -9.33 -1.42
C ALA A 106 -12.87 -8.65 -2.52
N PRO A 107 -11.75 -9.26 -2.96
CA PRO A 107 -10.99 -8.82 -4.13
C PRO A 107 -11.87 -8.61 -5.36
N GLN A 108 -11.78 -7.44 -5.98
CA GLN A 108 -12.54 -7.14 -7.19
C GLN A 108 -11.65 -7.26 -8.43
N PRO A 109 -12.01 -8.07 -9.44
CA PRO A 109 -11.25 -8.13 -10.68
C PRO A 109 -11.38 -6.80 -11.43
N LEU A 110 -10.24 -6.23 -11.82
CA LEU A 110 -10.13 -5.06 -12.68
C LEU A 110 -9.96 -5.45 -14.16
N GLY A 111 -9.50 -6.67 -14.43
CA GLY A 111 -9.26 -7.17 -15.78
C GLY A 111 -7.80 -7.11 -16.18
N ASP A 112 -7.50 -6.62 -17.38
CA ASP A 112 -6.14 -6.60 -17.92
C ASP A 112 -5.34 -5.35 -17.47
N ALA A 113 -4.10 -5.26 -17.96
CA ALA A 113 -3.21 -4.17 -17.63
C ALA A 113 -3.71 -2.79 -18.15
N ALA A 114 -4.48 -2.77 -19.25
CA ALA A 114 -5.06 -1.53 -19.77
C ALA A 114 -6.19 -1.02 -18.86
N ALA A 115 -7.05 -1.92 -18.38
CA ALA A 115 -8.09 -1.60 -17.42
C ALA A 115 -7.52 -1.04 -16.12
N VAL A 116 -6.45 -1.64 -15.59
CA VAL A 116 -5.74 -1.10 -14.42
C VAL A 116 -5.14 0.27 -14.68
N CYS A 117 -4.51 0.48 -15.84
CA CYS A 117 -3.94 1.78 -16.17
C CYS A 117 -5.02 2.88 -16.22
N ALA A 118 -6.21 2.56 -16.75
CA ALA A 118 -7.35 3.48 -16.75
C ALA A 118 -7.83 3.78 -15.33
N PHE A 119 -8.01 2.73 -14.52
CA PHE A 119 -8.44 2.85 -13.12
C PHE A 119 -7.45 3.70 -12.29
N VAL A 120 -6.14 3.42 -12.38
CA VAL A 120 -5.13 4.17 -11.61
C VAL A 120 -4.99 5.60 -12.13
N ARG A 121 -5.08 5.82 -13.45
CA ARG A 121 -5.09 7.19 -14.01
C ARG A 121 -6.25 8.00 -13.41
N GLN A 122 -7.43 7.42 -13.34
CA GLN A 122 -8.59 8.08 -12.74
C GLN A 122 -8.34 8.39 -11.25
N ALA A 123 -7.77 7.45 -10.49
CA ALA A 123 -7.46 7.67 -9.08
C ALA A 123 -6.42 8.79 -8.87
N VAL A 124 -5.35 8.81 -9.67
CA VAL A 124 -4.30 9.85 -9.63
C VAL A 124 -4.87 11.21 -9.97
N CYS A 125 -5.62 11.31 -11.08
CA CYS A 125 -6.16 12.59 -11.55
C CYS A 125 -7.23 13.17 -10.61
N LEU A 126 -8.07 12.33 -9.99
CA LEU A 126 -9.18 12.80 -9.16
C LEU A 126 -8.85 12.99 -7.68
N ARG A 127 -7.81 12.32 -7.17
CA ARG A 127 -7.54 12.24 -5.71
C ARG A 127 -6.13 12.62 -5.31
N ASP A 128 -5.35 13.22 -6.23
CA ASP A 128 -3.92 13.51 -6.03
C ASP A 128 -3.15 12.28 -5.54
N ALA A 129 -3.47 11.12 -6.12
CA ALA A 129 -2.94 9.85 -5.64
C ALA A 129 -1.49 9.62 -6.11
N LYS A 130 -0.65 9.05 -5.25
CA LYS A 130 0.70 8.58 -5.63
C LYS A 130 0.68 7.09 -5.92
N VAL A 131 1.44 6.65 -6.93
CA VAL A 131 1.56 5.24 -7.31
C VAL A 131 2.92 4.69 -6.94
N LEU A 132 2.93 3.66 -6.10
CA LEU A 132 4.14 2.94 -5.73
C LEU A 132 4.11 1.56 -6.36
N LEU A 133 5.21 1.17 -6.99
CA LEU A 133 5.43 -0.17 -7.50
C LEU A 133 6.28 -0.96 -6.51
N VAL A 134 5.76 -2.12 -6.10
CA VAL A 134 6.50 -3.11 -5.31
C VAL A 134 6.69 -4.34 -6.19
N THR A 135 7.93 -4.65 -6.54
CA THR A 135 8.27 -5.82 -7.35
C THR A 135 8.35 -7.07 -6.48
N GLN A 136 7.83 -8.19 -6.97
CA GLN A 136 7.95 -9.49 -6.29
C GLN A 136 9.33 -10.11 -6.46
#